data_AF-A0A535JSA2-F1
#
_entry.id   AF-A0A535JSA2-F1
#
_cell.length_a   1.000
_cell.length_b   1.000
_cell.length_c   1.000
_cell.angle_alpha   90.00
_cell.angle_beta   90.00
_cell.angle_gamma   90.00
#
_symmetry.space_group_name_H-M   'P 1'
#
loop_
_entity.id
_entity.type
_entity.pdbx_description
1 polymer ?
#
loop_
_entity_poly.entity_id
_entity_poly.type
_entity_poly.pdbx_seq_one_letter_code
_entity_poly.pdbx_strand_id
1 'polypeptide(L)' 'AALRALQDEGVLALGAGPTVVRFLPPLVISESEIDRVLAAAAKAFE' A
#
# COMPACT_ATOMS: atom_id res chain seq x y z
N ALA A 1 12.30 -2.94 -1.38
CA ALA A 1 11.94 -3.52 -0.07
C ALA A 1 10.46 -3.28 0.21
N ALA A 2 10.05 -2.04 0.45
CA ALA A 2 8.67 -1.69 0.81
C ALA A 2 7.58 -2.18 -0.17
N LEU A 3 7.75 -1.99 -1.50
CA LEU A 3 6.77 -2.48 -2.48
C LEU A 3 6.58 -4.00 -2.45
N ARG A 4 7.64 -4.76 -2.13
CA ARG A 4 7.53 -6.21 -2.01
C ARG A 4 6.82 -6.59 -0.71
N ALA A 5 7.15 -5.94 0.40
CA ALA A 5 6.46 -6.14 1.67
C ALA A 5 4.94 -5.85 1.56
N LEU A 6 4.57 -4.77 0.87
CA LEU A 6 3.16 -4.47 0.56
C LEU A 6 2.49 -5.60 -0.25
N GLN A 7 3.17 -6.12 -1.28
CA GLN A 7 2.66 -7.23 -2.08
C GLN A 7 2.47 -8.51 -1.25
N ASP A 8 3.39 -8.81 -0.35
CA ASP A 8 3.31 -9.97 0.53
C ASP A 8 2.13 -9.84 1.53
N GLU A 9 1.76 -8.61 1.93
CA GLU A 9 0.53 -8.29 2.69
C GLU A 9 -0.75 -8.21 1.81
N GLY A 10 -0.62 -8.44 0.50
CA GLY A 10 -1.73 -8.45 -0.46
C GLY A 10 -2.15 -7.06 -0.97
N VAL A 11 -1.29 -6.05 -0.85
CA VAL A 11 -1.52 -4.69 -1.33
C VAL A 11 -0.65 -4.40 -2.55
N LEU A 12 -1.29 -4.10 -3.69
CA LEU A 12 -0.59 -3.67 -4.90
C LEU A 12 -0.42 -2.16 -4.91
N ALA A 13 0.83 -1.70 -4.99
CA ALA A 13 1.18 -0.29 -5.06
C ALA A 13 2.27 -0.05 -6.12
N LEU A 14 2.48 1.22 -6.50
CA LEU A 14 3.44 1.61 -7.52
C LEU A 14 4.57 2.44 -6.92
N GLY A 15 5.80 2.25 -7.43
CA GLY A 15 6.91 3.15 -7.14
C GLY A 15 6.81 4.46 -7.94
N ALA A 16 7.35 5.54 -7.38
CA ALA A 16 7.43 6.85 -8.00
C ALA A 16 8.80 7.50 -7.76
N GLY A 17 9.85 6.80 -8.16
CA GLY A 17 11.23 7.12 -7.78
C GLY A 17 11.71 6.26 -6.60
N PRO A 18 12.88 6.56 -6.03
CA PRO A 18 13.53 5.69 -5.05
C PRO A 18 12.85 5.66 -3.68
N THR A 19 12.08 6.70 -3.32
CA THR A 19 11.57 6.90 -1.95
C THR A 19 10.07 7.15 -1.87
N VAL A 20 9.35 7.08 -2.99
CA VAL A 20 7.92 7.41 -3.04
C VAL A 20 7.11 6.21 -3.51
N VAL A 21 6.00 5.94 -2.80
CA VAL A 21 4.99 4.93 -3.13
C VAL A 21 3.68 5.62 -3.46
N ARG A 22 3.00 5.17 -4.51
CA ARG A 22 1.65 5.62 -4.91
C ARG A 22 0.65 4.51 -4.69
N PHE A 23 -0.43 4.84 -3.99
CA PHE A 23 -1.63 4.04 -3.88
C PHE A 23 -2.66 4.58 -4.87
N LEU A 24 -3.17 3.71 -5.73
CA LEU A 24 -4.18 4.04 -6.74
C LEU A 24 -5.36 3.07 -6.62
N PRO A 25 -6.13 3.15 -5.51
CA PRO A 25 -7.31 2.33 -5.37
C PRO A 25 -8.39 2.74 -6.38
N PRO A 26 -9.36 1.86 -6.67
CA PRO A 26 -10.55 2.25 -7.40
C PRO A 26 -11.38 3.26 -6.61
N LEU A 27 -12.17 4.09 -7.30
CA LEU A 27 -13.01 5.12 -6.66
C LEU A 27 -14.14 4.56 -5.77
N VAL A 28 -14.40 3.25 -5.86
CA VAL A 28 -15.43 2.55 -5.07
C VAL A 28 -14.88 1.93 -3.79
N ILE A 29 -13.61 2.19 -3.43
CA ILE A 29 -12.98 1.67 -2.22
C ILE A 29 -13.74 2.13 -0.96
N SER A 30 -13.92 1.22 -0.01
CA SER A 30 -14.53 1.49 1.29
C SER A 30 -13.52 1.97 2.32
N GLU A 31 -14.00 2.63 3.38
CA GLU A 31 -13.16 3.03 4.52
C GLU A 31 -12.43 1.83 5.16
N SER A 32 -13.12 0.69 5.30
CA SER A 32 -12.53 -0.52 5.86
C SER A 32 -11.38 -1.11 5.02
N GLU A 33 -11.44 -0.95 3.70
CA GLU A 33 -10.35 -1.36 2.82
C GLU A 33 -9.17 -0.39 2.91
N ILE A 34 -9.44 0.90 3.10
CA ILE A 34 -8.39 1.89 3.39
C ILE A 34 -7.67 1.54 4.70
N ASP A 35 -8.41 1.22 5.76
CA ASP A 35 -7.82 0.83 7.05
C ASP A 35 -6.91 -0.39 6.91
N ARG A 36 -7.32 -1.39 6.12
CA ARG A 36 -6.49 -2.56 5.82
C ARG A 36 -5.19 -2.17 5.11
N VAL A 37 -5.27 -1.26 4.12
CA VAL A 37 -4.09 -0.76 3.41
C VAL A 37 -3.16 0.02 4.35
N LEU A 38 -3.71 0.84 5.24
CA LEU A 38 -2.92 1.59 6.23
C LEU A 38 -2.19 0.65 7.19
N ALA A 39 -2.85 -0.41 7.67
CA ALA A 39 -2.22 -1.41 8.53
C ALA A 39 -1.07 -2.15 7.82
N ALA A 40 -1.26 -2.54 6.55
CA ALA A 40 -0.20 -3.17 5.75
C ALA A 40 0.95 -2.19 5.48
N ALA A 41 0.63 -0.92 5.19
CA ALA A 41 1.62 0.12 4.95
C ALA A 41 2.48 0.42 6.19
N ALA A 42 1.89 0.46 7.39
CA ALA A 42 2.63 0.64 8.63
C ALA A 42 3.69 -0.45 8.81
N LYS A 43 3.31 -1.73 8.62
CA LYS A 43 4.27 -2.86 8.67
C LYS A 43 5.35 -2.80 7.61
N ALA A 44 5.01 -2.36 6.39
CA ALA A 44 5.93 -2.34 5.26
C ALA A 44 6.92 -1.17 5.29
N PHE A 45 6.66 -0.13 6.09
CA PHE A 45 7.44 1.09 6.20
C PHE A 45 8.16 1.25 7.55
N GLU A 46 7.93 0.36 8.51
CA GLU A 46 8.87 0.13 9.63
C GLU A 46 10.26 -0.26 9.11
#